data_AF-A0A8J1TNJ4-F1
#
_entry.id   AF-A0A8J1TNJ4-F1
#
_cell.length_a   1.000
_cell.length_b   1.000
_cell.length_c   1.000
_cell.angle_alpha   90.00
_cell.angle_beta   90.00
_cell.angle_gamma   90.00
#
_symmetry.space_group_name_H-M   'P 1'
#
loop_
_entity.id
_entity.type
_entity.pdbx_description
1 polymer ?
#
loop_
_entity_poly.entity_id
_entity_poly.type
_entity_poly.pdbx_seq_one_letter_code
_entity_poly.pdbx_strand_id
1 'polypeptide(L)'
;MADNRHSGLPLGMSRLRIDPNRSMEAAQRPVNSPDGFGGSRRDSLPMPGMDEFDPFRVFEVEHRPCMILTAHVMCGRNISNGWMADMLDTPDPYVVLKMKSAPDGRKRTKHIDNDVNPVWDEQFTFLMDSSDHNVLQVILRDANYLQDHTIGFADYNIGGLTMNEEKLVTFQFINNIEVDVMLRVDFDTDPDLRYSLCLSDDEKRFVDVRRRNVIESMNSLLGSDCAPQTLWEVPTIGILGSGGGFRAMVGLAGAMKALYDSNILDCAMYVAGLSGSTWYLSTLYSHSKWPSCSPEIINDELKNRIDSSLLWLLKPQSVYRYVERILQKRRLGQPVSFTDFFGHLVGETLLKDRLEMTLSDQQDKVNEGQAPLPLYTCVHVKKDVSAKVFQEWVEFSPYEIGMPKYGTFMRTEQFGSKFFMGKISRKFEEPPLHFLQGMWGSAFTILFKRLLDDTSSMDPVDIVRSEMANELDLHDEESSDCSDDPASSDDDSTATESGSDRRRSSSGTDSCSGTPTTTSRPKLNRHRRAQLPPRSSRQWSSDASDFEYPGSESEKDPDDTTAPNSPWRRR
;
A
#
# COMPACT_ATOMS: atom_id res chain seq x y z
N MET A 1 2.42 -62.69 18.18
CA MET A 1 2.34 -62.79 16.70
C MET A 1 1.41 -61.68 16.21
N ALA A 2 1.30 -61.48 14.90
CA ALA A 2 0.58 -60.39 14.23
C ALA A 2 -0.93 -60.35 14.58
N ASP A 3 -1.70 -59.30 14.28
CA ASP A 3 -1.40 -58.14 13.40
C ASP A 3 -2.26 -56.91 13.78
N ASN A 4 -1.82 -55.70 13.39
CA ASN A 4 -2.69 -54.61 12.90
C ASN A 4 -1.90 -53.36 12.49
N ARG A 5 -2.32 -52.72 11.39
CA ARG A 5 -1.87 -51.39 10.97
C ARG A 5 -3.06 -50.44 10.89
N HIS A 6 -2.95 -49.25 11.50
CA HIS A 6 -3.63 -48.05 11.00
C HIS A 6 -2.84 -46.80 11.39
N SER A 7 -2.50 -45.99 10.39
CA SER A 7 -1.81 -44.70 10.55
C SER A 7 -2.83 -43.56 10.44
N GLY A 8 -2.93 -42.72 11.48
CA GLY A 8 -3.77 -41.53 11.50
C GLY A 8 -2.92 -40.25 11.68
N LEU A 9 -3.26 -39.21 10.93
CA LEU A 9 -2.65 -37.88 11.04
C LEU A 9 -3.31 -37.08 12.18
N PRO A 10 -2.54 -36.38 13.04
CA PRO A 10 -3.10 -35.44 14.01
C PRO A 10 -3.18 -34.01 13.43
N LEU A 11 -4.38 -33.43 13.41
CA LEU A 11 -4.60 -32.00 13.17
C LEU A 11 -4.39 -31.20 14.46
N GLY A 12 -3.46 -30.24 14.45
CA GLY A 12 -3.20 -29.36 15.60
C GLY A 12 -4.07 -28.10 15.57
N MET A 13 -5.16 -28.06 16.33
CA MET A 13 -5.89 -26.81 16.63
C MET A 13 -5.53 -26.30 18.03
N SER A 14 -4.79 -25.19 18.09
CA SER A 14 -4.42 -24.52 19.33
C SER A 14 -5.63 -23.86 20.00
N ARG A 15 -6.03 -24.36 21.18
CA ARG A 15 -7.13 -23.77 21.96
C ARG A 15 -6.67 -22.50 22.69
N LEU A 16 -7.35 -21.39 22.43
CA LEU A 16 -7.34 -20.22 23.31
C LEU A 16 -7.84 -20.61 24.71
N ARG A 17 -7.21 -20.05 25.75
CA ARG A 17 -7.73 -20.03 27.13
C ARG A 17 -8.08 -18.59 27.48
N ILE A 18 -9.22 -18.39 28.12
CA ILE A 18 -9.64 -17.12 28.71
C ILE A 18 -9.78 -17.35 30.22
N ASP A 19 -9.30 -16.42 31.05
CA ASP A 19 -9.46 -16.49 32.51
C ASP A 19 -10.89 -16.06 32.91
N PRO A 20 -11.70 -16.90 33.57
CA PRO A 20 -13.09 -16.56 33.88
C PRO A 20 -13.31 -15.57 35.03
N ASN A 21 -12.30 -15.27 35.85
CA ASN A 21 -12.51 -14.75 37.20
C ASN A 21 -12.52 -13.21 37.35
N ARG A 22 -13.06 -12.44 36.39
CA ARG A 22 -13.08 -10.96 36.51
C ARG A 22 -14.29 -10.18 35.96
N SER A 23 -15.51 -10.74 35.97
CA SER A 23 -16.72 -9.93 35.74
C SER A 23 -18.02 -10.53 36.32
N MET A 24 -18.29 -10.28 37.59
CA MET A 24 -19.65 -10.30 38.15
C MET A 24 -19.85 -9.15 39.16
N GLU A 25 -20.58 -8.11 38.76
CA GLU A 25 -21.67 -7.47 39.52
C GLU A 25 -22.28 -6.29 38.71
N ALA A 26 -23.53 -5.92 39.03
CA ALA A 26 -24.36 -4.89 38.37
C ALA A 26 -24.78 -5.15 36.89
N ALA A 27 -26.03 -4.92 36.46
CA ALA A 27 -27.26 -4.65 37.21
C ALA A 27 -28.56 -5.12 36.51
N GLN A 28 -29.44 -5.72 37.30
CA GLN A 28 -30.92 -5.65 37.34
C GLN A 28 -31.79 -5.53 36.05
N ARG A 29 -32.74 -6.48 35.97
CA ARG A 29 -34.02 -6.53 35.19
C ARG A 29 -35.00 -5.39 35.60
N PRO A 30 -36.13 -5.10 34.88
CA PRO A 30 -37.05 -6.00 34.12
C PRO A 30 -37.51 -5.45 32.74
N VAL A 31 -38.39 -6.08 31.93
CA VAL A 31 -39.84 -6.39 32.10
C VAL A 31 -40.28 -7.56 31.19
N ASN A 32 -41.28 -8.34 31.63
CA ASN A 32 -41.97 -9.36 30.82
C ASN A 32 -43.24 -8.80 30.16
N SER A 33 -43.53 -9.24 28.93
CA SER A 33 -44.90 -9.34 28.38
C SER A 33 -44.98 -10.53 27.41
N PRO A 34 -46.00 -11.40 27.47
CA PRO A 34 -46.16 -12.52 26.56
C PRO A 34 -47.06 -12.16 25.38
N ASP A 35 -46.77 -12.71 24.20
CA ASP A 35 -47.78 -13.22 23.27
C ASP A 35 -47.11 -14.15 22.25
N GLY A 36 -47.84 -15.12 21.72
CA GLY A 36 -47.26 -16.10 20.80
C GLY A 36 -48.28 -16.73 19.85
N PHE A 37 -47.92 -16.79 18.57
CA PHE A 37 -48.55 -17.67 17.59
C PHE A 37 -47.48 -18.25 16.65
N GLY A 38 -47.56 -19.56 16.39
CA GLY A 38 -46.46 -20.32 15.79
C GLY A 38 -46.36 -20.18 14.27
N GLY A 39 -45.12 -20.04 13.78
CA GLY A 39 -44.76 -20.14 12.36
C GLY A 39 -43.51 -21.01 12.19
N SER A 40 -43.70 -22.27 11.82
CA SER A 40 -42.63 -23.28 11.77
C SER A 40 -41.53 -22.96 10.74
N ARG A 41 -40.41 -22.38 11.20
CA ARG A 41 -39.10 -22.56 10.55
C ARG A 41 -38.42 -23.80 11.14
N ARG A 42 -37.59 -24.46 10.33
CA ARG A 42 -36.72 -25.56 10.80
C ARG A 42 -35.44 -24.93 11.33
N ASP A 43 -35.37 -24.72 12.63
CA ASP A 43 -34.15 -24.21 13.25
C ASP A 43 -33.07 -25.30 13.21
N SER A 44 -32.01 -25.04 12.46
CA SER A 44 -30.78 -25.82 12.53
C SER A 44 -30.13 -25.55 13.89
N LEU A 45 -29.98 -26.62 14.70
CA LEU A 45 -29.30 -26.53 16.00
C LEU A 45 -27.93 -25.85 15.85
N PRO A 46 -27.59 -24.86 16.71
CA PRO A 46 -26.26 -24.24 16.69
C PRO A 46 -25.16 -25.28 16.92
N MET A 47 -24.11 -25.23 16.10
CA MET A 47 -22.89 -26.02 16.33
C MET A 47 -22.22 -25.50 17.62
N PRO A 48 -21.93 -26.36 18.62
CA PRO A 48 -21.39 -25.91 19.90
C PRO A 48 -19.95 -25.39 19.72
N GLY A 49 -19.75 -24.09 19.86
CA GLY A 49 -18.43 -23.45 19.80
C GLY A 49 -18.34 -22.14 19.01
N MET A 50 -19.40 -21.70 18.32
CA MET A 50 -19.50 -20.30 17.89
C MET A 50 -20.26 -19.50 18.94
N ASP A 51 -19.53 -18.62 19.64
CA ASP A 51 -20.10 -17.51 20.38
C ASP A 51 -20.99 -16.68 19.45
N GLU A 52 -22.16 -16.27 19.93
CA GLU A 52 -23.02 -15.33 19.21
C GLU A 52 -22.28 -14.00 19.06
N PHE A 53 -22.25 -13.44 17.83
CA PHE A 53 -21.51 -12.21 17.55
C PHE A 53 -22.18 -11.02 18.23
N ASP A 54 -21.73 -10.69 19.44
CA ASP A 54 -22.10 -9.49 20.17
C ASP A 54 -21.46 -8.26 19.50
N PRO A 55 -22.24 -7.36 18.87
CA PRO A 55 -21.72 -6.19 18.19
C PRO A 55 -21.22 -5.10 19.15
N PHE A 56 -21.42 -5.26 20.46
CA PHE A 56 -20.94 -4.35 21.51
C PHE A 56 -19.71 -4.89 22.26
N ARG A 57 -19.26 -6.11 21.95
CA ARG A 57 -18.05 -6.71 22.56
C ARG A 57 -16.80 -6.04 22.00
N VAL A 58 -16.34 -4.98 22.68
CA VAL A 58 -15.04 -4.36 22.42
C VAL A 58 -13.93 -5.34 22.79
N PHE A 59 -13.02 -5.60 21.86
CA PHE A 59 -11.81 -6.41 22.08
C PHE A 59 -10.58 -5.49 21.97
N GLU A 60 -9.85 -5.31 23.07
CA GLU A 60 -8.51 -4.72 23.02
C GLU A 60 -7.50 -5.82 22.64
N VAL A 61 -6.58 -5.53 21.73
CA VAL A 61 -5.54 -6.48 21.30
C VAL A 61 -4.31 -6.31 22.18
N GLU A 62 -3.94 -7.36 22.92
CA GLU A 62 -2.71 -7.37 23.72
C GLU A 62 -1.46 -7.67 22.86
N HIS A 63 -0.35 -6.99 23.15
CA HIS A 63 0.96 -7.30 22.57
C HIS A 63 1.46 -8.69 23.04
N ARG A 64 2.11 -9.44 22.15
CA ARG A 64 2.87 -10.65 22.51
C ARG A 64 4.37 -10.35 22.37
N PRO A 65 5.16 -10.41 23.46
CA PRO A 65 6.61 -10.25 23.39
C PRO A 65 7.24 -11.21 22.37
N CYS A 66 8.22 -10.72 21.61
CA CYS A 66 8.96 -11.55 20.67
C CYS A 66 10.33 -11.93 21.23
N MET A 67 10.92 -12.99 20.68
CA MET A 67 12.32 -13.33 20.91
C MET A 67 13.16 -12.84 19.74
N ILE A 68 14.32 -12.26 20.04
CA ILE A 68 15.28 -11.79 19.05
C ILE A 68 16.51 -12.69 19.13
N LEU A 69 16.74 -13.50 18.09
CA LEU A 69 18.03 -14.17 17.89
C LEU A 69 18.97 -13.20 17.20
N THR A 70 20.08 -12.89 17.85
CA THR A 70 21.25 -12.26 17.23
C THR A 70 22.25 -13.36 16.88
N ALA A 71 22.59 -13.46 15.59
CA ALA A 71 23.56 -14.40 15.04
C ALA A 71 24.68 -13.62 14.36
N HIS A 72 25.90 -13.70 14.90
CA HIS A 72 27.09 -13.01 14.41
C HIS A 72 28.04 -14.05 13.82
N VAL A 73 28.16 -14.03 12.49
CA VAL A 73 28.98 -14.96 11.71
C VAL A 73 30.42 -14.45 11.74
N MET A 74 31.28 -15.14 12.50
CA MET A 74 32.64 -14.69 12.78
C MET A 74 33.55 -15.01 11.60
N CYS A 75 33.83 -16.30 11.39
CA CYS A 75 34.79 -16.78 10.41
C CYS A 75 34.54 -18.24 10.00
N GLY A 76 35.10 -18.62 8.86
CA GLY A 76 35.21 -19.98 8.37
C GLY A 76 36.65 -20.49 8.48
N ARG A 77 36.84 -21.80 8.56
CA ARG A 77 38.15 -22.45 8.68
C ARG A 77 38.21 -23.73 7.85
N ASN A 78 39.31 -23.93 7.12
CA ASN A 78 39.59 -25.06 6.22
C ASN A 78 38.63 -25.25 5.03
N ILE A 79 37.95 -24.21 4.55
CA ILE A 79 36.92 -24.32 3.50
C ILE A 79 37.51 -24.90 2.20
N SER A 80 36.78 -25.84 1.57
CA SER A 80 37.26 -26.63 0.43
C SER A 80 36.07 -27.20 -0.34
N ASN A 81 36.06 -27.03 -1.67
CA ASN A 81 35.21 -27.79 -2.60
C ASN A 81 35.80 -29.18 -2.89
N GLY A 82 37.05 -29.42 -2.48
CA GLY A 82 37.80 -30.66 -2.61
C GLY A 82 39.01 -30.47 -3.50
N TRP A 83 40.11 -31.18 -3.19
CA TRP A 83 41.46 -30.92 -3.71
C TRP A 83 41.61 -30.74 -5.24
N MET A 84 40.71 -31.32 -6.05
CA MET A 84 40.70 -31.19 -7.51
C MET A 84 39.96 -29.95 -8.01
N ALA A 85 38.96 -29.46 -7.26
CA ALA A 85 38.27 -28.20 -7.50
C ALA A 85 39.14 -27.04 -7.00
N ASP A 86 39.63 -27.11 -5.76
CA ASP A 86 40.45 -26.08 -5.10
C ASP A 86 41.77 -25.76 -5.85
N MET A 87 42.21 -26.66 -6.75
CA MET A 87 43.39 -26.49 -7.61
C MET A 87 43.07 -25.76 -8.94
N LEU A 88 41.79 -25.64 -9.30
CA LEU A 88 41.29 -24.99 -10.51
C LEU A 88 40.63 -23.64 -10.20
N ASP A 89 39.92 -23.57 -9.08
CA ASP A 89 39.17 -22.40 -8.60
C ASP A 89 39.26 -22.38 -7.07
N THR A 90 39.72 -21.29 -6.47
CA THR A 90 39.80 -21.20 -4.98
C THR A 90 38.45 -20.69 -4.48
N PRO A 91 37.83 -21.31 -3.45
CA PRO A 91 36.50 -20.93 -3.01
C PRO A 91 36.35 -19.42 -2.71
N ASP A 92 35.19 -18.87 -3.06
CA ASP A 92 34.72 -17.52 -2.75
C ASP A 92 33.58 -17.59 -1.71
N PRO A 93 33.85 -18.05 -0.46
CA PRO A 93 32.79 -18.57 0.40
C PRO A 93 31.92 -17.51 1.06
N TYR A 94 30.65 -17.87 1.25
CA TYR A 94 29.68 -17.08 2.00
C TYR A 94 28.69 -17.97 2.79
N VAL A 95 28.13 -17.42 3.86
CA VAL A 95 27.19 -18.11 4.75
C VAL A 95 25.77 -17.61 4.51
N VAL A 96 24.83 -18.53 4.33
CA VAL A 96 23.39 -18.25 4.34
C VAL A 96 22.79 -18.77 5.64
N LEU A 97 22.16 -17.88 6.39
CA LEU A 97 21.35 -18.19 7.56
C LEU A 97 19.88 -18.32 7.12
N LYS A 98 19.23 -19.44 7.42
CA LYS A 98 17.83 -19.74 7.07
C LYS A 98 17.05 -20.16 8.33
N MET A 99 15.93 -19.50 8.61
CA MET A 99 15.05 -19.79 9.75
C MET A 99 13.59 -19.73 9.28
N LYS A 100 12.92 -20.88 9.20
CA LYS A 100 11.57 -20.98 8.58
C LYS A 100 10.45 -20.31 9.39
N SER A 101 10.62 -20.11 10.69
CA SER A 101 9.68 -19.41 11.57
C SER A 101 9.77 -17.89 11.51
N ALA A 102 10.81 -17.33 10.87
CA ALA A 102 11.04 -15.88 10.84
C ALA A 102 10.51 -15.22 9.53
N PRO A 103 9.90 -14.02 9.61
CA PRO A 103 9.19 -13.35 8.49
C PRO A 103 10.08 -12.85 7.33
N ASP A 104 11.38 -12.68 7.62
CA ASP A 104 12.44 -12.37 6.67
C ASP A 104 13.60 -13.36 6.92
N GLY A 105 13.23 -14.63 7.02
CA GLY A 105 14.06 -15.70 7.58
C GLY A 105 15.28 -16.17 6.78
N ARG A 106 15.58 -15.61 5.60
CA ARG A 106 16.81 -15.89 4.85
C ARG A 106 17.71 -14.65 4.82
N LYS A 107 18.93 -14.77 5.34
CA LYS A 107 19.96 -13.71 5.33
C LYS A 107 21.30 -14.32 4.85
N ARG A 108 22.18 -13.52 4.27
CA ARG A 108 23.52 -13.97 3.83
C ARG A 108 24.61 -12.96 4.18
N THR A 109 25.81 -13.46 4.42
CA THR A 109 27.05 -12.65 4.36
C THR A 109 27.35 -12.25 2.92
N LYS A 110 28.35 -11.38 2.76
CA LYS A 110 29.12 -11.26 1.51
C LYS A 110 29.95 -12.53 1.28
N HIS A 111 30.38 -12.74 0.04
CA HIS A 111 31.52 -13.60 -0.26
C HIS A 111 32.83 -12.89 0.09
N ILE A 112 33.89 -13.68 0.26
CA ILE A 112 35.27 -13.19 0.37
C ILE A 112 36.09 -13.94 -0.68
N ASP A 113 36.65 -13.19 -1.63
CA ASP A 113 37.30 -13.76 -2.80
C ASP A 113 38.52 -14.61 -2.43
N ASN A 114 38.53 -15.88 -2.87
CA ASN A 114 39.65 -16.81 -2.88
C ASN A 114 40.27 -17.06 -1.48
N ASP A 115 39.45 -17.07 -0.42
CA ASP A 115 39.89 -17.32 0.97
C ASP A 115 39.24 -18.56 1.59
N VAL A 116 40.09 -19.52 1.99
CA VAL A 116 39.69 -20.78 2.66
C VAL A 116 39.58 -20.65 4.19
N ASN A 117 39.94 -19.51 4.77
CA ASN A 117 39.72 -19.17 6.19
C ASN A 117 39.08 -17.76 6.37
N PRO A 118 37.94 -17.50 5.71
CA PRO A 118 37.33 -16.17 5.60
C PRO A 118 36.92 -15.61 6.97
N VAL A 119 37.05 -14.30 7.15
CA VAL A 119 36.53 -13.57 8.33
C VAL A 119 35.45 -12.60 7.86
N TRP A 120 34.18 -12.98 8.03
CA TRP A 120 33.04 -12.17 7.59
C TRP A 120 32.71 -11.05 8.59
N ASP A 121 32.73 -11.35 9.89
CA ASP A 121 32.39 -10.42 10.98
C ASP A 121 31.00 -9.74 10.82
N GLU A 122 30.02 -10.47 10.26
CA GLU A 122 28.69 -9.93 9.93
C GLU A 122 27.61 -10.39 10.93
N GLN A 123 26.77 -9.45 11.38
CA GLN A 123 25.73 -9.67 12.39
C GLN A 123 24.31 -9.58 11.81
N PHE A 124 23.47 -10.57 12.14
CA PHE A 124 22.10 -10.71 11.66
C PHE A 124 21.12 -10.96 12.79
N THR A 125 19.97 -10.29 12.76
CA THR A 125 18.88 -10.47 13.74
C THR A 125 17.70 -11.25 13.14
N PHE A 126 17.01 -12.07 13.94
CA PHE A 126 15.79 -12.78 13.56
C PHE A 126 14.73 -12.61 14.65
N LEU A 127 13.52 -12.21 14.26
CA LEU A 127 12.34 -12.18 15.15
C LEU A 127 11.68 -13.56 15.14
N MET A 128 11.32 -14.06 16.33
CA MET A 128 10.78 -15.40 16.56
C MET A 128 9.61 -15.36 17.56
N ASP A 129 8.61 -16.24 17.41
CA ASP A 129 7.66 -16.53 18.51
C ASP A 129 8.25 -17.61 19.42
N SER A 130 8.12 -17.40 20.72
CA SER A 130 8.40 -18.36 21.78
C SER A 130 7.63 -19.69 21.69
N SER A 131 6.47 -19.72 21.01
CA SER A 131 5.70 -20.95 20.83
C SER A 131 6.25 -21.90 19.76
N ASP A 132 7.12 -21.41 18.89
CA ASP A 132 7.49 -22.10 17.66
C ASP A 132 8.76 -22.93 17.79
N HIS A 133 8.88 -23.95 16.94
CA HIS A 133 10.09 -24.78 16.85
C HIS A 133 11.18 -24.05 16.05
N ASN A 134 11.77 -23.03 16.68
CA ASN A 134 12.81 -22.19 16.10
C ASN A 134 14.12 -22.98 15.87
N VAL A 135 14.43 -23.21 14.59
CA VAL A 135 15.67 -23.84 14.12
C VAL A 135 16.38 -22.86 13.19
N LEU A 136 17.66 -22.59 13.49
CA LEU A 136 18.57 -21.88 12.61
C LEU A 136 19.32 -22.90 11.75
N GLN A 137 19.10 -22.84 10.44
CA GLN A 137 19.89 -23.57 9.45
C GLN A 137 21.02 -22.67 8.95
N VAL A 138 22.26 -23.14 9.06
CA VAL A 138 23.47 -22.49 8.56
C VAL A 138 23.92 -23.24 7.32
N ILE A 139 23.96 -22.57 6.17
CA ILE A 139 24.36 -23.14 4.89
C ILE A 139 25.64 -22.44 4.44
N LEU A 140 26.70 -23.21 4.23
CA LEU A 140 27.93 -22.71 3.63
C LEU A 140 27.86 -22.90 2.11
N ARG A 141 28.05 -21.81 1.38
CA ARG A 141 28.04 -21.78 -0.09
C ARG A 141 29.33 -21.17 -0.63
N ASP A 142 29.58 -21.48 -1.88
CA ASP A 142 30.61 -20.91 -2.73
C ASP A 142 29.95 -19.94 -3.70
N ALA A 143 30.58 -18.82 -4.04
CA ALA A 143 30.09 -17.90 -5.07
C ALA A 143 30.76 -18.23 -6.40
N ASN A 144 29.99 -18.56 -7.43
CA ASN A 144 30.56 -18.97 -8.73
C ASN A 144 29.84 -18.26 -9.88
N TYR A 145 30.58 -17.83 -10.90
CA TYR A 145 30.12 -17.02 -12.06
C TYR A 145 28.91 -17.54 -12.87
N LEU A 146 28.37 -18.73 -12.57
CA LEU A 146 27.24 -19.35 -13.27
C LEU A 146 26.21 -19.98 -12.33
N GLN A 147 26.64 -20.61 -11.23
CA GLN A 147 25.74 -21.15 -10.21
C GLN A 147 26.48 -21.44 -8.91
N ASP A 148 26.13 -20.73 -7.83
CA ASP A 148 26.71 -20.89 -6.49
C ASP A 148 26.65 -22.35 -5.97
N HIS A 149 27.80 -22.98 -5.76
CA HIS A 149 27.88 -24.32 -5.18
C HIS A 149 27.51 -24.32 -3.68
N THR A 150 26.98 -25.44 -3.17
CA THR A 150 26.61 -25.57 -1.75
C THR A 150 27.52 -26.60 -1.08
N ILE A 151 28.45 -26.12 -0.26
CA ILE A 151 29.48 -26.91 0.41
C ILE A 151 28.87 -27.77 1.53
N GLY A 152 27.86 -27.24 2.23
CA GLY A 152 27.09 -28.00 3.22
C GLY A 152 26.06 -27.18 3.97
N PHE A 153 25.26 -27.85 4.79
CA PHE A 153 24.31 -27.23 5.71
C PHE A 153 24.34 -27.92 7.08
N ALA A 154 23.97 -27.19 8.13
CA ALA A 154 23.87 -27.69 9.48
C ALA A 154 22.75 -26.95 10.25
N ASP A 155 21.94 -27.70 11.00
CA ASP A 155 20.75 -27.19 11.70
C ASP A 155 20.99 -27.09 13.21
N TYR A 156 20.58 -25.97 13.83
CA TYR A 156 20.73 -25.69 15.26
C TYR A 156 19.39 -25.32 15.90
N ASN A 157 19.01 -26.02 16.97
CA ASN A 157 17.79 -25.75 17.72
C ASN A 157 18.03 -24.63 18.75
N ILE A 158 17.29 -23.52 18.62
CA ILE A 158 17.42 -22.32 19.45
C ILE A 158 16.99 -22.56 20.91
N GLY A 159 16.13 -23.57 21.16
CA GLY A 159 15.69 -23.93 22.52
C GLY A 159 16.79 -24.45 23.47
N GLY A 160 18.03 -24.61 22.98
CA GLY A 160 19.22 -24.94 23.76
C GLY A 160 20.12 -23.75 24.11
N LEU A 161 19.62 -22.52 23.98
CA LEU A 161 20.32 -21.27 24.35
C LEU A 161 19.76 -20.68 25.65
N THR A 162 20.62 -20.13 26.50
CA THR A 162 20.20 -19.29 27.63
C THR A 162 19.81 -17.89 27.12
N MET A 163 18.84 -17.25 27.75
CA MET A 163 18.44 -15.89 27.42
C MET A 163 19.49 -14.87 27.90
N ASN A 164 19.76 -13.87 27.06
CA ASN A 164 20.71 -12.76 27.27
C ASN A 164 22.18 -13.20 27.47
N GLU A 165 22.52 -14.47 27.19
CA GLU A 165 23.90 -14.97 27.18
C GLU A 165 24.41 -15.16 25.74
N GLU A 166 25.68 -14.87 25.52
CA GLU A 166 26.38 -15.11 24.24
C GLU A 166 27.03 -16.48 24.25
N LYS A 167 26.76 -17.28 23.21
CA LYS A 167 27.23 -18.66 23.07
C LYS A 167 27.87 -18.86 21.70
N LEU A 168 29.17 -19.11 21.70
CA LEU A 168 29.89 -19.50 20.48
C LEU A 168 29.47 -20.91 20.06
N VAL A 169 29.09 -21.05 18.80
CA VAL A 169 28.72 -22.32 18.17
C VAL A 169 29.57 -22.53 16.92
N THR A 170 30.49 -23.49 17.00
CA THR A 170 31.26 -23.98 15.85
C THR A 170 30.42 -25.00 15.08
N PHE A 171 30.01 -24.64 13.87
CA PHE A 171 29.32 -25.51 12.93
C PHE A 171 30.36 -26.32 12.14
N GLN A 172 30.37 -27.64 12.32
CA GLN A 172 31.26 -28.55 11.59
C GLN A 172 30.56 -29.12 10.36
N PHE A 173 31.23 -29.07 9.21
CA PHE A 173 30.77 -29.63 7.94
C PHE A 173 31.72 -30.77 7.50
N ILE A 174 31.53 -31.26 6.27
CA ILE A 174 32.36 -32.33 5.69
C ILE A 174 33.84 -31.85 5.58
N ASN A 175 34.80 -32.78 5.61
CA ASN A 175 36.24 -32.52 5.47
C ASN A 175 36.92 -31.66 6.56
N ASN A 176 36.33 -31.55 7.77
CA ASN A 176 36.81 -30.69 8.87
C ASN A 176 36.75 -29.18 8.55
N ILE A 177 35.82 -28.80 7.67
CA ILE A 177 35.41 -27.40 7.49
C ILE A 177 34.64 -26.96 8.73
N GLU A 178 34.99 -25.81 9.29
CA GLU A 178 34.31 -25.24 10.46
C GLU A 178 33.85 -23.81 10.19
N VAL A 179 32.67 -23.41 10.70
CA VAL A 179 32.20 -22.01 10.71
C VAL A 179 31.81 -21.63 12.13
N ASP A 180 32.43 -20.56 12.65
CA ASP A 180 32.18 -20.06 13.99
C ASP A 180 31.10 -18.97 13.97
N VAL A 181 30.00 -19.19 14.68
CA VAL A 181 28.90 -18.23 14.82
C VAL A 181 28.61 -17.98 16.29
N MET A 182 28.64 -16.71 16.72
CA MET A 182 28.19 -16.33 18.05
C MET A 182 26.66 -16.16 18.03
N LEU A 183 25.95 -16.91 18.87
CA LEU A 183 24.50 -16.85 19.01
C LEU A 183 24.12 -16.26 20.36
N ARG A 184 23.13 -15.37 20.36
CA ARG A 184 22.55 -14.73 21.55
C ARG A 184 21.04 -14.59 21.36
N VAL A 185 20.25 -14.86 22.39
CA VAL A 185 18.79 -14.70 22.33
C VAL A 185 18.32 -13.73 23.41
N ASP A 186 17.71 -12.63 23.00
CA ASP A 186 17.14 -11.62 23.88
C ASP A 186 15.60 -11.68 23.82
N PHE A 187 14.94 -11.28 24.90
CA PHE A 187 13.48 -11.07 24.93
C PHE A 187 13.18 -9.58 24.75
N ASP A 188 12.24 -9.26 23.86
CA ASP A 188 11.81 -7.88 23.63
C ASP A 188 10.31 -7.70 23.91
N THR A 189 10.01 -6.81 24.84
CA THR A 189 8.66 -6.54 25.37
C THR A 189 7.99 -5.32 24.71
N ASP A 190 8.73 -4.53 23.95
CA ASP A 190 8.40 -3.13 23.69
C ASP A 190 7.99 -2.94 22.21
N PRO A 191 6.70 -2.97 21.86
CA PRO A 191 6.27 -3.02 20.46
C PRO A 191 6.58 -1.75 19.68
N ASP A 192 6.79 -1.90 18.36
CA ASP A 192 6.76 -0.77 17.41
C ASP A 192 5.32 -0.30 17.12
N LEU A 193 4.34 -1.19 17.28
CA LEU A 193 2.91 -0.88 17.22
C LEU A 193 2.39 -0.34 18.56
N ARG A 194 1.53 0.68 18.50
CA ARG A 194 0.76 1.18 19.64
C ARG A 194 -0.48 0.31 19.84
N TYR A 195 -0.67 -0.17 21.06
CA TYR A 195 -1.86 -0.91 21.49
C TYR A 195 -2.60 -0.12 22.58
N SER A 196 -3.63 0.64 22.20
CA SER A 196 -4.59 1.25 23.11
C SER A 196 -5.79 1.84 22.35
N LEU A 197 -6.99 1.71 22.92
CA LEU A 197 -8.21 2.37 22.43
C LEU A 197 -8.23 3.91 22.62
N CYS A 198 -7.24 4.50 23.28
CA CYS A 198 -7.10 5.95 23.40
C CYS A 198 -6.44 6.59 22.17
N LEU A 199 -6.55 7.92 22.05
CA LEU A 199 -5.78 8.74 21.10
C LEU A 199 -4.27 8.61 21.38
N SER A 200 -3.44 8.88 20.37
CA SER A 200 -1.99 9.12 20.55
C SER A 200 -1.69 10.35 21.41
N ASP A 201 -0.47 10.43 21.95
CA ASP A 201 -0.02 11.61 22.69
C ASP A 201 0.24 12.82 21.78
N ASP A 202 0.51 12.58 20.49
CA ASP A 202 0.56 13.61 19.45
C ASP A 202 -0.82 14.23 19.22
N GLU A 203 -1.87 13.42 19.06
CA GLU A 203 -3.22 13.95 18.92
C GLU A 203 -3.73 14.63 20.20
N LYS A 204 -3.40 14.12 21.40
CA LYS A 204 -3.72 14.81 22.66
C LYS A 204 -3.08 16.21 22.71
N ARG A 205 -1.81 16.33 22.31
CA ARG A 205 -1.10 17.61 22.21
C ARG A 205 -1.75 18.53 21.17
N PHE A 206 -2.09 18.01 19.99
CA PHE A 206 -2.85 18.75 18.98
C PHE A 206 -4.18 19.27 19.55
N VAL A 207 -4.98 18.42 20.20
CA VAL A 207 -6.28 18.77 20.76
C VAL A 207 -6.16 19.87 21.81
N ASP A 208 -5.18 19.78 22.72
CA ASP A 208 -4.96 20.79 23.75
C ASP A 208 -4.48 22.13 23.18
N VAL A 209 -3.71 22.14 22.10
CA VAL A 209 -3.29 23.38 21.41
C VAL A 209 -4.46 23.96 20.59
N ARG A 210 -5.02 23.18 19.66
CA ARG A 210 -6.11 23.61 18.76
C ARG A 210 -7.33 24.13 19.54
N ARG A 211 -7.67 23.54 20.68
CA ARG A 211 -8.78 23.99 21.55
C ARG A 211 -8.61 25.44 22.05
N ARG A 212 -7.38 25.94 22.21
CA ARG A 212 -7.11 27.35 22.57
C ARG A 212 -7.35 28.29 21.38
N ASN A 213 -6.94 27.89 20.19
CA ASN A 213 -7.17 28.65 18.96
C ASN A 213 -8.68 28.69 18.63
N VAL A 214 -9.38 27.56 18.81
CA VAL A 214 -10.82 27.43 18.55
C VAL A 214 -11.68 28.31 19.47
N ILE A 215 -11.36 28.46 20.77
CA ILE A 215 -12.14 29.34 21.66
C ILE A 215 -12.01 30.82 21.27
N GLU A 216 -10.85 31.25 20.77
CA GLU A 216 -10.64 32.61 20.26
C GLU A 216 -11.44 32.84 18.95
N SER A 217 -11.37 31.88 18.02
CA SER A 217 -12.16 31.90 16.77
C SER A 217 -13.67 31.90 17.02
N MET A 218 -14.16 31.11 17.98
CA MET A 218 -15.58 31.09 18.37
C MET A 218 -16.03 32.40 19.02
N ASN A 219 -15.18 33.03 19.85
CA ASN A 219 -15.47 34.36 20.39
C ASN A 219 -15.54 35.43 19.29
N SER A 220 -14.68 35.34 18.27
CA SER A 220 -14.73 36.21 17.08
C SER A 220 -15.98 35.99 16.22
N LEU A 221 -16.43 34.74 16.06
CA LEU A 221 -17.56 34.37 15.20
C LEU A 221 -18.94 34.56 15.86
N LEU A 222 -19.07 34.26 17.16
CA LEU A 222 -20.35 34.26 17.88
C LEU A 222 -20.56 35.47 18.79
N GLY A 223 -19.47 36.17 19.13
CA GLY A 223 -19.46 37.20 20.18
C GLY A 223 -19.34 36.61 21.59
N SER A 224 -18.86 37.46 22.52
CA SER A 224 -18.57 37.11 23.91
C SER A 224 -19.73 36.46 24.66
N ASP A 225 -20.96 36.84 24.32
CA ASP A 225 -22.17 36.49 25.07
C ASP A 225 -22.74 35.11 24.65
N CYS A 226 -22.26 34.56 23.53
CA CYS A 226 -22.71 33.31 22.91
C CYS A 226 -21.59 32.26 22.76
N ALA A 227 -20.33 32.66 22.90
CA ALA A 227 -19.17 31.79 22.76
C ALA A 227 -18.82 31.04 24.07
N PRO A 228 -18.07 29.92 23.98
CA PRO A 228 -17.48 29.25 25.15
C PRO A 228 -16.65 30.22 25.99
N GLN A 229 -16.84 30.17 27.32
CA GLN A 229 -16.09 30.96 28.30
C GLN A 229 -14.90 30.17 28.89
N THR A 230 -15.00 28.84 28.89
CA THR A 230 -13.91 27.94 29.33
C THR A 230 -13.55 26.92 28.26
N LEU A 231 -12.31 26.41 28.30
CA LEU A 231 -11.83 25.38 27.37
C LEU A 231 -12.68 24.09 27.42
N TRP A 232 -13.37 23.82 28.53
CA TRP A 232 -14.25 22.65 28.70
C TRP A 232 -15.60 22.80 27.99
N GLU A 233 -16.02 24.03 27.67
CA GLU A 233 -17.24 24.33 26.91
C GLU A 233 -17.02 24.29 25.38
N VAL A 234 -15.76 24.21 24.93
CA VAL A 234 -15.41 24.24 23.50
C VAL A 234 -15.86 22.93 22.82
N PRO A 235 -16.83 22.97 21.89
CA PRO A 235 -17.34 21.77 21.24
C PRO A 235 -16.36 21.25 20.19
N THR A 236 -16.19 19.93 20.13
CA THR A 236 -15.39 19.27 19.08
C THR A 236 -16.17 19.27 17.75
N ILE A 237 -15.88 20.24 16.89
CA ILE A 237 -16.45 20.33 15.54
C ILE A 237 -15.59 19.55 14.54
N GLY A 238 -16.24 18.66 13.77
CA GLY A 238 -15.64 17.93 12.66
C GLY A 238 -16.32 18.25 11.33
N ILE A 239 -15.52 18.48 10.29
CA ILE A 239 -15.97 18.66 8.89
C ILE A 239 -15.84 17.31 8.16
N LEU A 240 -16.85 16.89 7.38
CA LEU A 240 -16.85 15.59 6.70
C LEU A 240 -17.02 15.72 5.18
N GLY A 241 -16.05 15.20 4.42
CA GLY A 241 -16.06 15.11 2.96
C GLY A 241 -16.39 13.69 2.46
N SER A 242 -17.45 13.56 1.65
CA SER A 242 -17.89 12.26 1.10
C SER A 242 -17.00 11.74 -0.03
N GLY A 243 -17.18 10.46 -0.38
CA GLY A 243 -16.66 9.92 -1.64
C GLY A 243 -17.36 10.48 -2.89
N GLY A 244 -16.76 10.27 -4.07
CA GLY A 244 -17.35 10.70 -5.35
C GLY A 244 -16.39 11.15 -6.45
N GLY A 245 -15.09 10.86 -6.34
CA GLY A 245 -14.07 11.28 -7.32
C GLY A 245 -13.95 12.80 -7.43
N PHE A 246 -13.60 13.33 -8.61
CA PHE A 246 -13.41 14.77 -8.83
C PHE A 246 -14.65 15.62 -8.47
N ARG A 247 -15.88 15.07 -8.54
CA ARG A 247 -17.09 15.78 -8.07
C ARG A 247 -17.04 16.08 -6.58
N ALA A 248 -16.61 15.11 -5.76
CA ALA A 248 -16.45 15.30 -4.32
C ALA A 248 -15.25 16.21 -4.01
N MET A 249 -14.15 16.04 -4.74
CA MET A 249 -12.95 16.88 -4.63
C MET A 249 -13.26 18.37 -4.85
N VAL A 250 -13.91 18.71 -5.96
CA VAL A 250 -14.26 20.10 -6.31
C VAL A 250 -15.41 20.63 -5.43
N GLY A 251 -16.34 19.78 -5.02
CA GLY A 251 -17.38 20.14 -4.05
C GLY A 251 -16.80 20.52 -2.68
N LEU A 252 -15.86 19.72 -2.16
CA LEU A 252 -15.16 20.00 -0.92
C LEU A 252 -14.24 21.22 -1.05
N ALA A 253 -13.61 21.44 -2.21
CA ALA A 253 -12.83 22.64 -2.49
C ALA A 253 -13.64 23.93 -2.32
N GLY A 254 -14.85 23.98 -2.90
CA GLY A 254 -15.77 25.10 -2.73
C GLY A 254 -16.27 25.25 -1.28
N ALA A 255 -16.59 24.13 -0.62
CA ALA A 255 -17.03 24.14 0.77
C ALA A 255 -15.93 24.63 1.73
N MET A 256 -14.69 24.18 1.57
CA MET A 256 -13.55 24.59 2.40
C MET A 256 -13.17 26.06 2.19
N LYS A 257 -13.33 26.60 0.97
CA LYS A 257 -13.26 28.05 0.73
C LYS A 257 -14.34 28.79 1.54
N ALA A 258 -15.59 28.35 1.45
CA ALA A 258 -16.70 29.00 2.17
C ALA A 258 -16.56 28.91 3.70
N LEU A 259 -16.02 27.81 4.23
CA LEU A 259 -15.74 27.63 5.67
C LEU A 259 -14.56 28.50 6.14
N TYR A 260 -13.55 28.71 5.29
CA TYR A 260 -12.45 29.66 5.55
C TYR A 260 -12.95 31.10 5.50
N ASP A 261 -13.64 31.50 4.42
CA ASP A 261 -14.17 32.86 4.22
C ASP A 261 -15.23 33.29 5.27
N SER A 262 -15.68 32.36 6.12
CA SER A 262 -16.65 32.60 7.22
C SER A 262 -16.09 32.33 8.62
N ASN A 263 -14.77 32.09 8.76
CA ASN A 263 -14.08 31.73 10.01
C ASN A 263 -14.59 30.45 10.72
N ILE A 264 -15.52 29.70 10.11
CA ILE A 264 -16.03 28.43 10.65
C ILE A 264 -14.92 27.36 10.63
N LEU A 265 -14.01 27.41 9.66
CA LEU A 265 -12.89 26.47 9.57
C LEU A 265 -11.93 26.57 10.77
N ASP A 266 -11.73 27.77 11.31
CA ASP A 266 -10.90 27.99 12.50
C ASP A 266 -11.59 27.57 13.79
N CYS A 267 -12.91 27.40 13.76
CA CYS A 267 -13.70 26.79 14.82
C CYS A 267 -13.70 25.25 14.77
N ALA A 268 -13.15 24.62 13.72
CA ALA A 268 -13.11 23.16 13.56
C ALA A 268 -11.86 22.52 14.19
N MET A 269 -12.06 21.36 14.83
CA MET A 269 -10.99 20.51 15.37
C MET A 269 -10.47 19.51 14.33
N TYR A 270 -11.36 18.94 13.51
CA TYR A 270 -11.04 17.87 12.56
C TYR A 270 -11.62 18.13 11.16
N VAL A 271 -10.96 17.63 10.12
CA VAL A 271 -11.54 17.52 8.77
C VAL A 271 -11.29 16.11 8.20
N ALA A 272 -12.36 15.32 8.11
CA ALA A 272 -12.32 13.93 7.66
C ALA A 272 -12.74 13.79 6.19
N GLY A 273 -12.12 12.87 5.46
CA GLY A 273 -12.47 12.58 4.06
C GLY A 273 -12.31 11.12 3.66
N LEU A 274 -13.11 10.68 2.68
CA LEU A 274 -12.95 9.39 2.01
C LEU A 274 -13.05 9.52 0.48
N SER A 275 -12.32 8.68 -0.27
CA SER A 275 -12.25 8.72 -1.74
C SER A 275 -12.00 10.14 -2.28
N GLY A 276 -12.82 10.66 -3.19
CA GLY A 276 -12.60 11.96 -3.84
C GLY A 276 -12.40 13.16 -2.90
N SER A 277 -12.84 13.10 -1.65
CA SER A 277 -12.53 14.14 -0.65
C SER A 277 -11.10 14.05 -0.11
N THR A 278 -10.49 12.86 -0.01
CA THR A 278 -9.08 12.73 0.40
C THR A 278 -8.14 13.38 -0.60
N TRP A 279 -8.48 13.29 -1.90
CA TRP A 279 -7.73 13.92 -2.97
C TRP A 279 -7.67 15.45 -2.84
N TYR A 280 -8.74 16.08 -2.35
CA TYR A 280 -8.72 17.52 -2.05
C TYR A 280 -7.88 17.80 -0.81
N LEU A 281 -8.17 17.12 0.30
CA LEU A 281 -7.48 17.36 1.56
C LEU A 281 -5.97 17.11 1.45
N SER A 282 -5.53 16.05 0.75
CA SER A 282 -4.11 15.79 0.53
C SER A 282 -3.45 16.86 -0.35
N THR A 283 -4.19 17.48 -1.29
CA THR A 283 -3.69 18.59 -2.12
C THR A 283 -3.63 19.91 -1.33
N LEU A 284 -4.55 20.12 -0.38
CA LEU A 284 -4.58 21.26 0.52
C LEU A 284 -3.44 21.19 1.55
N TYR A 285 -3.33 20.08 2.28
CA TYR A 285 -2.36 19.93 3.37
C TYR A 285 -0.91 19.73 2.89
N SER A 286 -0.69 19.19 1.68
CA SER A 286 0.64 19.23 1.03
C SER A 286 0.99 20.58 0.39
N HIS A 287 0.16 21.62 0.54
CA HIS A 287 0.47 22.94 0.01
C HIS A 287 1.45 23.69 0.91
N SER A 288 2.56 24.17 0.36
CA SER A 288 3.59 24.89 1.12
C SER A 288 3.05 26.14 1.81
N LYS A 289 2.13 26.87 1.18
CA LYS A 289 1.53 28.10 1.71
C LYS A 289 0.33 27.86 2.64
N TRP A 290 -0.20 26.65 2.73
CA TRP A 290 -1.27 26.31 3.67
C TRP A 290 -0.70 26.19 5.10
N PRO A 291 -1.42 26.61 6.16
CA PRO A 291 -2.69 27.32 6.17
C PRO A 291 -2.60 28.85 6.04
N SER A 292 -1.40 29.42 5.91
CA SER A 292 -1.14 30.86 5.79
C SER A 292 -1.72 31.55 4.54
N CYS A 293 -2.51 30.86 3.71
CA CYS A 293 -3.19 31.41 2.56
C CYS A 293 -4.59 30.81 2.37
N SER A 294 -5.53 31.61 1.86
CA SER A 294 -6.89 31.14 1.55
C SER A 294 -6.88 29.92 0.61
N PRO A 295 -7.78 28.94 0.82
CA PRO A 295 -8.00 27.82 -0.09
C PRO A 295 -8.28 28.26 -1.54
N GLU A 296 -8.75 29.49 -1.78
CA GLU A 296 -9.00 30.03 -3.12
C GLU A 296 -7.80 29.89 -4.07
N ILE A 297 -6.58 30.20 -3.60
CA ILE A 297 -5.35 30.12 -4.40
C ILE A 297 -5.06 28.67 -4.81
N ILE A 298 -5.34 27.73 -3.89
CA ILE A 298 -5.10 26.29 -4.07
C ILE A 298 -6.22 25.68 -4.95
N ASN A 299 -7.43 26.21 -4.86
CA ASN A 299 -8.58 25.84 -5.68
C ASN A 299 -8.41 26.27 -7.15
N ASP A 300 -7.85 27.46 -7.42
CA ASP A 300 -7.50 27.88 -8.79
C ASP A 300 -6.33 27.06 -9.35
N GLU A 301 -5.34 26.71 -8.53
CA GLU A 301 -4.28 25.76 -8.91
C GLU A 301 -4.86 24.39 -9.30
N LEU A 302 -5.75 23.85 -8.48
CA LEU A 302 -6.47 22.59 -8.69
C LEU A 302 -7.31 22.61 -9.97
N LYS A 303 -8.07 23.69 -10.20
CA LYS A 303 -8.88 23.93 -11.40
C LYS A 303 -8.04 23.90 -12.67
N ASN A 304 -6.90 24.60 -12.68
CA ASN A 304 -5.99 24.62 -13.83
C ASN A 304 -5.34 23.25 -14.10
N ARG A 305 -5.15 22.42 -13.06
CA ARG A 305 -4.66 21.03 -13.20
C ARG A 305 -5.70 20.12 -13.86
N ILE A 306 -6.96 20.15 -13.38
CA ILE A 306 -8.03 19.24 -13.85
C ILE A 306 -8.69 19.64 -15.18
N ASP A 307 -8.45 20.85 -15.69
CA ASP A 307 -8.87 21.27 -17.03
C ASP A 307 -8.09 20.50 -18.14
N SER A 308 -6.92 19.94 -17.80
CA SER A 308 -6.12 19.14 -18.72
C SER A 308 -6.68 17.71 -18.88
N SER A 309 -6.80 17.25 -20.13
CA SER A 309 -7.32 15.90 -20.43
C SER A 309 -6.41 14.79 -19.88
N LEU A 310 -6.91 13.97 -18.95
CA LEU A 310 -6.18 12.88 -18.29
C LEU A 310 -5.46 11.91 -19.26
N LEU A 311 -5.90 11.84 -20.52
CA LEU A 311 -5.22 11.08 -21.57
C LEU A 311 -3.77 11.55 -21.82
N TRP A 312 -3.37 12.77 -21.44
CA TRP A 312 -1.98 13.22 -21.58
C TRP A 312 -1.01 12.50 -20.62
N LEU A 313 -1.50 12.03 -19.48
CA LEU A 313 -0.72 11.26 -18.49
C LEU A 313 -0.49 9.80 -18.92
N LEU A 314 -1.32 9.30 -19.84
CA LEU A 314 -1.14 7.99 -20.48
C LEU A 314 -0.13 8.00 -21.65
N LYS A 315 0.63 9.09 -21.83
CA LYS A 315 1.75 9.12 -22.79
C LYS A 315 2.80 8.06 -22.39
N PRO A 316 3.36 7.29 -23.35
CA PRO A 316 4.30 6.21 -23.05
C PRO A 316 5.45 6.61 -22.12
N GLN A 317 6.06 7.78 -22.32
CA GLN A 317 7.16 8.27 -21.48
C GLN A 317 6.77 8.56 -20.02
N SER A 318 5.50 8.89 -19.74
CA SER A 318 5.01 9.00 -18.36
C SER A 318 4.72 7.62 -17.77
N VAL A 319 4.09 6.74 -18.56
CA VAL A 319 3.82 5.34 -18.19
C VAL A 319 5.10 4.61 -17.81
N TYR A 320 6.16 4.63 -18.64
CA TYR A 320 7.44 3.97 -18.33
C TYR A 320 8.05 4.45 -17.01
N ARG A 321 8.01 5.76 -16.71
CA ARG A 321 8.50 6.32 -15.43
C ARG A 321 7.67 5.87 -14.22
N TYR A 322 6.36 5.63 -14.39
CA TYR A 322 5.54 5.02 -13.33
C TYR A 322 5.92 3.54 -13.14
N VAL A 323 6.09 2.79 -14.24
CA VAL A 323 6.51 1.38 -14.20
C VAL A 323 7.86 1.24 -13.52
N GLU A 324 8.86 2.04 -13.88
CA GLU A 324 10.19 2.07 -13.27
C GLU A 324 10.13 2.26 -11.73
N ARG A 325 9.37 3.25 -11.25
CA ARG A 325 9.15 3.47 -9.81
C ARG A 325 8.44 2.29 -9.13
N ILE A 326 7.47 1.68 -9.79
CA ILE A 326 6.72 0.51 -9.28
C ILE A 326 7.64 -0.73 -9.23
N LEU A 327 8.49 -0.94 -10.22
CA LEU A 327 9.47 -2.03 -10.21
C LEU A 327 10.55 -1.81 -9.15
N GLN A 328 11.03 -0.58 -8.93
CA GLN A 328 11.92 -0.27 -7.82
C GLN A 328 11.28 -0.66 -6.46
N LYS A 329 10.01 -0.32 -6.24
CA LYS A 329 9.24 -0.76 -5.07
C LYS A 329 9.17 -2.29 -4.95
N ARG A 330 8.96 -3.01 -6.06
CA ARG A 330 8.97 -4.49 -6.11
C ARG A 330 10.34 -5.07 -5.74
N ARG A 331 11.43 -4.54 -6.32
CA ARG A 331 12.82 -4.95 -6.03
C ARG A 331 13.20 -4.74 -4.56
N LEU A 332 12.67 -3.69 -3.94
CA LEU A 332 12.79 -3.46 -2.50
C LEU A 332 12.00 -4.46 -1.65
N GLY A 333 11.14 -5.29 -2.23
CA GLY A 333 10.39 -6.36 -1.54
C GLY A 333 9.02 -5.93 -1.01
N GLN A 334 8.46 -4.82 -1.50
CA GLN A 334 7.08 -4.43 -1.22
C GLN A 334 6.12 -4.94 -2.30
N PRO A 335 4.87 -5.31 -1.95
CA PRO A 335 3.87 -5.72 -2.94
C PRO A 335 3.45 -4.53 -3.82
N VAL A 336 3.19 -4.83 -5.09
CA VAL A 336 2.75 -3.87 -6.11
C VAL A 336 1.39 -4.26 -6.69
N SER A 337 0.61 -3.26 -7.09
CA SER A 337 -0.76 -3.42 -7.57
C SER A 337 -1.12 -2.35 -8.60
N PHE A 338 -2.29 -2.47 -9.24
CA PHE A 338 -2.79 -1.39 -10.10
C PHE A 338 -3.13 -0.10 -9.32
N THR A 339 -3.27 -0.19 -7.99
CA THR A 339 -3.43 0.96 -7.09
C THR A 339 -2.20 1.87 -7.13
N ASP A 340 -1.01 1.31 -7.33
CA ASP A 340 0.26 2.05 -7.41
C ASP A 340 0.33 2.87 -8.70
N PHE A 341 -0.09 2.28 -9.83
CA PHE A 341 -0.20 2.97 -11.12
C PHE A 341 -1.30 4.05 -11.10
N PHE A 342 -2.47 3.72 -10.56
CA PHE A 342 -3.56 4.69 -10.37
C PHE A 342 -3.18 5.82 -9.41
N GLY A 343 -2.39 5.52 -8.37
CA GLY A 343 -1.82 6.52 -7.46
C GLY A 343 -0.90 7.50 -8.18
N HIS A 344 0.01 7.03 -9.06
CA HIS A 344 0.82 7.91 -9.90
C HIS A 344 -0.04 8.81 -10.81
N LEU A 345 -1.08 8.26 -11.45
CA LEU A 345 -1.99 9.04 -12.31
C LEU A 345 -2.71 10.18 -11.55
N VAL A 346 -3.24 9.89 -10.36
CA VAL A 346 -3.87 10.90 -9.50
C VAL A 346 -2.83 11.90 -8.99
N GLY A 347 -1.65 11.41 -8.57
CA GLY A 347 -0.52 12.23 -8.13
C GLY A 347 -0.04 13.22 -9.18
N GLU A 348 0.22 12.79 -10.42
CA GLU A 348 0.69 13.71 -11.47
C GLU A 348 -0.38 14.72 -11.89
N THR A 349 -1.66 14.39 -11.71
CA THR A 349 -2.76 15.36 -11.89
C THR A 349 -2.73 16.41 -10.77
N LEU A 350 -2.73 15.97 -9.50
CA LEU A 350 -3.04 16.83 -8.36
C LEU A 350 -1.80 17.40 -7.64
N LEU A 351 -0.75 16.59 -7.52
CA LEU A 351 0.47 16.83 -6.75
C LEU A 351 1.74 17.02 -7.61
N LYS A 352 1.61 17.13 -8.95
CA LYS A 352 2.69 17.30 -9.96
C LYS A 352 4.08 17.76 -9.47
N ASP A 353 4.18 18.94 -8.86
CA ASP A 353 5.45 19.60 -8.48
C ASP A 353 5.88 19.30 -7.03
N ARG A 354 5.19 18.35 -6.38
CA ARG A 354 5.28 17.93 -4.97
C ARG A 354 4.90 16.44 -4.79
N LEU A 355 5.23 15.60 -5.77
CA LEU A 355 4.90 14.17 -5.78
C LEU A 355 5.50 13.39 -4.60
N GLU A 356 6.71 13.75 -4.20
CA GLU A 356 7.47 13.05 -3.15
C GLU A 356 7.03 13.45 -1.72
N MET A 357 6.03 14.33 -1.58
CA MET A 357 5.41 14.63 -0.28
C MET A 357 4.77 13.37 0.31
N THR A 358 4.82 13.24 1.63
CA THR A 358 4.33 12.11 2.42
C THR A 358 3.04 12.48 3.18
N LEU A 359 2.61 11.66 4.15
CA LEU A 359 1.55 12.01 5.10
C LEU A 359 2.13 12.60 6.40
N SER A 360 3.31 12.17 6.85
CA SER A 360 4.00 12.76 8.00
C SER A 360 4.40 14.23 7.76
N ASP A 361 4.74 14.62 6.52
CA ASP A 361 4.97 16.04 6.14
C ASP A 361 3.78 16.98 6.45
N GLN A 362 2.57 16.43 6.66
CA GLN A 362 1.40 17.24 7.03
C GLN A 362 1.38 17.64 8.50
N GLN A 363 2.24 17.07 9.35
CA GLN A 363 2.37 17.46 10.76
C GLN A 363 2.70 18.96 10.90
N ASP A 364 3.52 19.51 9.98
CA ASP A 364 3.84 20.94 9.84
C ASP A 364 2.61 21.84 9.62
N LYS A 365 1.44 21.28 9.32
CA LYS A 365 0.17 22.01 9.14
C LYS A 365 -0.74 21.99 10.36
N VAL A 366 -0.41 21.20 11.38
CA VAL A 366 -1.28 20.95 12.54
C VAL A 366 -0.57 21.04 13.89
N ASN A 367 0.76 20.93 13.96
CA ASN A 367 1.52 20.90 15.21
C ASN A 367 1.35 22.13 16.13
N GLU A 368 0.95 23.29 15.60
CA GLU A 368 0.66 24.52 16.34
C GLU A 368 -0.85 24.76 16.51
N GLY A 369 -1.69 23.78 16.18
CA GLY A 369 -3.15 23.91 16.12
C GLY A 369 -3.62 24.90 15.06
N GLN A 370 -2.81 25.18 14.05
CA GLN A 370 -3.04 26.22 13.04
C GLN A 370 -4.11 25.83 11.99
N ALA A 371 -4.32 24.53 11.76
CA ALA A 371 -5.44 23.98 10.98
C ALA A 371 -6.16 22.86 11.75
N PRO A 372 -7.37 22.44 11.33
CA PRO A 372 -7.99 21.20 11.82
C PRO A 372 -7.13 19.97 11.47
N LEU A 373 -7.20 18.88 12.25
CA LEU A 373 -6.48 17.65 11.93
C LEU A 373 -7.10 16.98 10.69
N PRO A 374 -6.35 16.71 9.61
CA PRO A 374 -6.86 15.97 8.47
C PRO A 374 -6.92 14.48 8.79
N LEU A 375 -8.10 13.89 8.63
CA LEU A 375 -8.33 12.45 8.79
C LEU A 375 -8.71 11.84 7.44
N TYR A 376 -8.05 10.75 7.08
CA TYR A 376 -8.29 9.99 5.86
C TYR A 376 -8.62 8.54 6.19
N THR A 377 -9.27 7.82 5.29
CA THR A 377 -9.65 6.42 5.56
C THR A 377 -9.72 5.53 4.32
N CYS A 378 -9.43 4.24 4.52
CA CYS A 378 -9.76 3.16 3.60
C CYS A 378 -10.40 1.98 4.38
N VAL A 379 -10.79 0.93 3.65
CA VAL A 379 -11.25 -0.32 4.26
C VAL A 379 -10.23 -1.44 4.05
N HIS A 380 -9.83 -2.09 5.13
CA HIS A 380 -9.15 -3.38 5.08
C HIS A 380 -10.19 -4.48 4.82
N VAL A 381 -9.90 -5.35 3.86
CA VAL A 381 -10.74 -6.49 3.48
C VAL A 381 -9.91 -7.76 3.47
N LYS A 382 -10.53 -8.89 3.82
CA LYS A 382 -9.89 -10.20 3.73
C LYS A 382 -9.86 -10.67 2.27
N LYS A 383 -8.75 -11.29 1.86
CA LYS A 383 -8.65 -11.97 0.57
C LYS A 383 -9.80 -12.97 0.42
N ASP A 384 -10.38 -13.03 -0.78
CA ASP A 384 -11.45 -13.97 -1.16
C ASP A 384 -12.76 -13.86 -0.34
N VAL A 385 -12.89 -12.84 0.52
CA VAL A 385 -14.12 -12.49 1.26
C VAL A 385 -14.70 -11.19 0.69
N SER A 386 -16.01 -11.16 0.45
CA SER A 386 -16.68 -9.94 0.00
C SER A 386 -16.59 -8.83 1.06
N ALA A 387 -16.28 -7.60 0.65
CA ALA A 387 -16.30 -6.42 1.52
C ALA A 387 -17.66 -6.19 2.23
N LYS A 388 -18.77 -6.72 1.66
CA LYS A 388 -20.10 -6.71 2.27
C LYS A 388 -20.24 -7.66 3.48
N VAL A 389 -19.33 -8.62 3.62
CA VAL A 389 -19.30 -9.64 4.68
C VAL A 389 -18.20 -9.33 5.69
N PHE A 390 -17.03 -8.85 5.23
CA PHE A 390 -15.95 -8.40 6.09
C PHE A 390 -15.25 -7.16 5.53
N GLN A 391 -15.34 -6.07 6.26
CA GLN A 391 -14.57 -4.83 6.06
C GLN A 391 -14.25 -4.24 7.43
N GLU A 392 -13.04 -3.72 7.59
CA GLU A 392 -12.61 -2.99 8.79
C GLU A 392 -12.12 -1.60 8.37
N TRP A 393 -12.50 -0.56 9.10
CA TRP A 393 -12.03 0.79 8.80
C TRP A 393 -10.59 0.98 9.26
N VAL A 394 -9.75 1.48 8.35
CA VAL A 394 -8.39 1.93 8.64
C VAL A 394 -8.41 3.46 8.63
N GLU A 395 -7.95 4.05 9.72
CA GLU A 395 -7.82 5.49 9.87
C GLU A 395 -6.38 5.92 9.60
N PHE A 396 -6.21 7.10 9.01
CA PHE A 396 -4.93 7.70 8.67
C PHE A 396 -4.93 9.17 9.10
N SER A 397 -3.93 9.56 9.88
CA SER A 397 -3.65 10.95 10.29
C SER A 397 -2.19 11.30 9.98
N PRO A 398 -1.76 12.56 10.10
CA PRO A 398 -0.34 12.92 10.03
C PRO A 398 0.53 12.22 11.08
N TYR A 399 -0.05 11.79 12.21
CA TYR A 399 0.68 11.19 13.34
C TYR A 399 0.71 9.66 13.29
N GLU A 400 -0.46 9.04 13.12
CA GLU A 400 -0.60 7.58 13.14
C GLU A 400 -1.65 7.04 12.14
N ILE A 401 -1.47 5.77 11.78
CA ILE A 401 -2.34 4.98 10.91
C ILE A 401 -2.71 3.69 11.67
N GLY A 402 -3.98 3.29 11.67
CA GLY A 402 -4.40 2.12 12.44
C GLY A 402 -5.85 1.69 12.25
N MET A 403 -6.27 0.72 13.07
CA MET A 403 -7.64 0.21 13.11
C MET A 403 -8.24 0.47 14.51
N PRO A 404 -9.02 1.55 14.69
CA PRO A 404 -9.56 1.93 15.99
C PRO A 404 -10.33 0.82 16.73
N LYS A 405 -11.02 -0.06 15.97
CA LYS A 405 -11.73 -1.25 16.48
C LYS A 405 -10.87 -2.19 17.33
N TYR A 406 -9.58 -2.27 17.03
CA TYR A 406 -8.61 -3.18 17.67
C TYR A 406 -7.64 -2.44 18.61
N GLY A 407 -7.73 -1.11 18.70
CA GLY A 407 -6.77 -0.28 19.42
C GLY A 407 -5.35 -0.32 18.84
N THR A 408 -5.15 -0.87 17.64
CA THR A 408 -3.82 -1.11 17.05
C THR A 408 -3.48 -0.04 16.01
N PHE A 409 -2.39 0.68 16.26
CA PHE A 409 -1.89 1.77 15.42
C PHE A 409 -0.37 1.66 15.21
N MET A 410 0.13 2.30 14.15
CA MET A 410 1.55 2.53 13.87
C MET A 410 1.77 4.01 13.58
N ARG A 411 2.97 4.55 13.83
CA ARG A 411 3.30 5.89 13.36
C ARG A 411 3.25 5.94 11.84
N THR A 412 2.86 7.09 11.31
CA THR A 412 2.58 7.25 9.87
C THR A 412 3.78 6.86 8.98
N GLU A 413 5.02 7.17 9.41
CA GLU A 413 6.25 6.83 8.66
C GLU A 413 6.57 5.33 8.62
N GLN A 414 5.90 4.51 9.45
CA GLN A 414 6.09 3.05 9.48
C GLN A 414 5.15 2.33 8.49
N PHE A 415 4.11 2.99 7.97
CA PHE A 415 3.08 2.32 7.18
C PHE A 415 3.61 1.71 5.88
N GLY A 416 3.27 0.44 5.65
CA GLY A 416 3.80 -0.37 4.54
C GLY A 416 5.07 -1.15 4.88
N SER A 417 5.69 -0.93 6.05
CA SER A 417 6.74 -1.81 6.62
C SER A 417 6.20 -3.20 6.95
N LYS A 418 7.09 -4.22 6.97
CA LYS A 418 6.73 -5.55 7.50
C LYS A 418 6.75 -5.54 9.02
N PHE A 419 5.70 -6.10 9.64
CA PHE A 419 5.60 -6.32 11.08
C PHE A 419 5.48 -7.80 11.43
N PHE A 420 5.99 -8.18 12.59
CA PHE A 420 5.86 -9.51 13.19
C PHE A 420 5.71 -9.37 14.71
N MET A 421 4.66 -9.97 15.27
CA MET A 421 4.24 -9.88 16.68
C MET A 421 4.03 -8.47 17.28
N GLY A 422 4.20 -7.40 16.50
CA GLY A 422 4.14 -6.01 16.98
C GLY A 422 5.43 -5.22 16.77
N LYS A 423 6.52 -5.89 16.36
CA LYS A 423 7.82 -5.32 15.97
C LYS A 423 7.95 -5.20 14.46
N ILE A 424 8.78 -4.28 13.98
CA ILE A 424 9.15 -4.17 12.56
C ILE A 424 10.20 -5.25 12.21
N SER A 425 9.88 -6.17 11.29
CA SER A 425 10.87 -7.13 10.76
C SER A 425 11.71 -6.55 9.63
N ARG A 426 11.10 -5.66 8.83
CA ARG A 426 11.73 -4.96 7.71
C ARG A 426 11.07 -3.60 7.54
N LYS A 427 11.81 -2.55 7.89
CA LYS A 427 11.41 -1.16 7.65
C LYS A 427 11.50 -0.85 6.16
N PHE A 428 10.55 -0.07 5.65
CA PHE A 428 10.64 0.61 4.36
C PHE A 428 10.56 2.13 4.57
N GLU A 429 10.77 2.90 3.50
CA GLU A 429 10.50 4.34 3.47
C GLU A 429 8.99 4.59 3.49
N GLU A 430 8.57 5.75 4.00
CA GLU A 430 7.15 6.12 4.01
C GLU A 430 6.64 6.24 2.56
N PRO A 431 5.51 5.61 2.20
CA PRO A 431 5.01 5.71 0.84
C PRO A 431 4.51 7.13 0.53
N PRO A 432 4.83 7.69 -0.64
CA PRO A 432 4.45 9.05 -1.00
C PRO A 432 2.93 9.21 -1.03
N LEU A 433 2.45 10.42 -0.76
CA LEU A 433 1.04 10.78 -0.58
C LEU A 433 0.17 10.39 -1.79
N HIS A 434 0.75 10.32 -2.99
CA HIS A 434 0.04 9.85 -4.18
C HIS A 434 -0.30 8.34 -4.17
N PHE A 435 0.49 7.51 -3.50
CA PHE A 435 0.12 6.10 -3.25
C PHE A 435 -1.08 6.02 -2.31
N LEU A 436 -1.11 6.86 -1.26
CA LEU A 436 -2.27 6.96 -0.36
C LEU A 436 -3.52 7.49 -1.10
N GLN A 437 -3.39 8.52 -1.95
CA GLN A 437 -4.46 8.97 -2.86
C GLN A 437 -5.00 7.84 -3.75
N GLY A 438 -4.10 6.97 -4.25
CA GLY A 438 -4.44 5.76 -4.99
C GLY A 438 -5.28 4.78 -4.16
N MET A 439 -4.85 4.47 -2.93
CA MET A 439 -5.57 3.56 -2.03
C MET A 439 -6.93 4.10 -1.59
N TRP A 440 -7.00 5.35 -1.10
CA TRP A 440 -8.25 6.00 -0.72
C TRP A 440 -9.20 6.14 -1.92
N GLY A 441 -8.64 6.33 -3.12
CA GLY A 441 -9.35 6.40 -4.40
C GLY A 441 -9.62 5.04 -5.06
N SER A 442 -9.21 3.92 -4.47
CA SER A 442 -9.05 2.63 -5.15
C SER A 442 -10.29 2.08 -5.85
N ALA A 443 -11.50 2.46 -5.45
CA ALA A 443 -12.74 2.09 -6.15
C ALA A 443 -12.76 2.47 -7.65
N PHE A 444 -11.97 3.48 -8.06
CA PHE A 444 -11.84 3.87 -9.47
C PHE A 444 -10.91 2.96 -10.29
N THR A 445 -10.05 2.15 -9.67
CA THR A 445 -9.14 1.21 -10.38
C THR A 445 -9.88 0.29 -11.33
N ILE A 446 -10.99 -0.32 -10.87
CA ILE A 446 -11.83 -1.25 -11.63
C ILE A 446 -12.49 -0.56 -12.84
N LEU A 447 -12.89 0.70 -12.68
CA LEU A 447 -13.50 1.49 -13.75
C LEU A 447 -12.46 1.98 -14.75
N PHE A 448 -11.27 2.37 -14.26
CA PHE A 448 -10.18 2.84 -15.10
C PHE A 448 -9.54 1.71 -15.91
N LYS A 449 -9.46 0.49 -15.37
CA LYS A 449 -9.04 -0.68 -16.15
C LYS A 449 -9.95 -0.88 -17.36
N ARG A 450 -11.27 -0.95 -17.15
CA ARG A 450 -12.26 -1.09 -18.25
C ARG A 450 -12.12 0.01 -19.32
N LEU A 451 -11.80 1.24 -18.90
CA LEU A 451 -11.58 2.35 -19.82
C LEU A 451 -10.31 2.16 -20.68
N LEU A 452 -9.26 1.55 -20.14
CA LEU A 452 -8.05 1.19 -20.89
C LEU A 452 -8.34 0.02 -21.85
N ASP A 453 -9.00 -1.03 -21.35
CA ASP A 453 -9.42 -2.21 -22.14
C ASP A 453 -10.21 -1.81 -23.41
N ASP A 454 -11.04 -0.76 -23.32
CA ASP A 454 -11.84 -0.20 -24.43
C ASP A 454 -11.06 0.76 -25.37
N THR A 455 -9.86 1.25 -24.99
CA THR A 455 -9.23 2.41 -25.69
C THR A 455 -7.75 2.29 -26.07
N SER A 456 -6.98 1.34 -25.55
CA SER A 456 -5.54 1.19 -25.88
C SER A 456 -5.19 -0.19 -26.46
N SER A 457 -4.20 -0.22 -27.37
CA SER A 457 -3.56 -1.46 -27.82
C SER A 457 -2.41 -1.90 -26.90
N MET A 458 -2.39 -1.41 -25.65
CA MET A 458 -1.39 -1.67 -24.62
C MET A 458 -2.08 -1.53 -23.26
N ASP A 459 -2.29 -2.63 -22.53
CA ASP A 459 -2.69 -2.58 -21.12
C ASP A 459 -1.43 -2.22 -20.29
N PRO A 460 -1.42 -1.11 -19.52
CA PRO A 460 -0.31 -0.80 -18.61
C PRO A 460 -0.08 -1.89 -17.57
N VAL A 461 -1.10 -2.68 -17.20
CA VAL A 461 -0.94 -3.87 -16.34
C VAL A 461 -0.13 -4.93 -17.07
N ASP A 462 -0.30 -5.11 -18.38
CA ASP A 462 0.49 -6.06 -19.17
C ASP A 462 1.91 -5.57 -19.43
N ILE A 463 2.15 -4.26 -19.54
CA ILE A 463 3.52 -3.69 -19.52
C ILE A 463 4.20 -3.96 -18.18
N VAL A 464 3.49 -3.72 -17.06
CA VAL A 464 3.99 -4.03 -15.71
C VAL A 464 4.26 -5.54 -15.58
N ARG A 465 3.35 -6.41 -16.05
CA ARG A 465 3.53 -7.87 -16.02
C ARG A 465 4.68 -8.34 -16.90
N SER A 466 4.82 -7.83 -18.12
CA SER A 466 5.88 -8.23 -19.04
C SER A 466 7.25 -7.83 -18.48
N GLU A 467 7.37 -6.63 -17.92
CA GLU A 467 8.62 -6.19 -17.32
C GLU A 467 8.88 -6.91 -15.98
N MET A 468 7.84 -7.21 -15.20
CA MET A 468 7.93 -8.09 -14.02
C MET A 468 8.32 -9.54 -14.38
N ALA A 469 8.02 -10.01 -15.59
CA ALA A 469 8.42 -11.33 -16.11
C ALA A 469 9.85 -11.29 -16.66
N ASN A 470 10.21 -10.28 -17.44
CA ASN A 470 11.58 -10.03 -17.89
C ASN A 470 12.55 -9.94 -16.69
N GLU A 471 12.14 -9.29 -15.59
CA GLU A 471 12.89 -9.27 -14.33
C GLU A 471 12.98 -10.65 -13.66
N LEU A 472 11.95 -11.50 -13.76
CA LEU A 472 11.98 -12.84 -13.18
C LEU A 472 12.89 -13.76 -14.00
N ASP A 473 12.79 -13.76 -15.32
CA ASP A 473 13.67 -14.53 -16.21
C ASP A 473 15.16 -14.17 -15.99
N LEU A 474 15.45 -12.87 -15.81
CA LEU A 474 16.81 -12.40 -15.45
C LEU A 474 17.23 -12.80 -14.02
N HIS A 475 16.29 -12.91 -13.09
CA HIS A 475 16.60 -13.30 -11.71
C HIS A 475 16.62 -14.81 -11.49
N ASP A 476 15.96 -15.65 -12.29
CA ASP A 476 16.01 -17.11 -12.13
C ASP A 476 17.40 -17.68 -12.51
N GLU A 477 18.18 -17.02 -13.38
CA GLU A 477 19.59 -17.39 -13.60
C GLU A 477 20.51 -17.06 -12.40
N GLU A 478 20.14 -16.11 -11.51
CA GLU A 478 20.88 -15.83 -10.25
C GLU A 478 20.21 -16.37 -8.97
N SER A 479 18.93 -16.78 -9.01
CA SER A 479 18.11 -17.00 -7.81
C SER A 479 17.06 -18.12 -7.91
N SER A 480 17.32 -19.11 -8.79
CA SER A 480 16.53 -20.34 -9.00
C SER A 480 16.44 -21.28 -7.77
N ASP A 481 15.80 -20.80 -6.71
CA ASP A 481 15.13 -21.62 -5.70
C ASP A 481 14.01 -20.80 -4.98
N CYS A 482 13.10 -20.23 -5.77
CA CYS A 482 11.97 -19.41 -5.31
C CYS A 482 10.63 -20.13 -5.51
N SER A 483 10.47 -21.34 -4.96
CA SER A 483 9.19 -22.07 -4.98
C SER A 483 8.71 -22.47 -3.58
N ASP A 484 7.69 -21.75 -3.10
CA ASP A 484 6.88 -22.13 -1.93
C ASP A 484 5.47 -21.51 -2.09
N ASP A 485 4.80 -21.81 -3.21
CA ASP A 485 3.42 -21.40 -3.49
C ASP A 485 2.69 -22.47 -4.35
N PRO A 486 1.90 -23.39 -3.75
CA PRO A 486 1.20 -24.44 -4.48
C PRO A 486 -0.08 -23.89 -5.12
N ALA A 487 0.03 -23.38 -6.35
CA ALA A 487 -1.12 -22.96 -7.14
C ALA A 487 -1.98 -24.16 -7.60
N SER A 488 -3.30 -24.06 -7.41
CA SER A 488 -4.29 -24.88 -8.10
C SER A 488 -5.45 -24.01 -8.60
N SER A 489 -5.22 -23.31 -9.71
CA SER A 489 -6.23 -22.54 -10.43
C SER A 489 -6.99 -23.45 -11.42
N ASP A 490 -7.98 -24.18 -10.92
CA ASP A 490 -8.87 -24.99 -11.75
C ASP A 490 -10.10 -24.17 -12.19
N ASP A 491 -10.03 -23.59 -13.38
CA ASP A 491 -11.15 -22.90 -14.05
C ASP A 491 -11.60 -23.73 -15.27
N ASP A 492 -12.34 -24.81 -15.03
CA ASP A 492 -12.85 -25.70 -16.09
C ASP A 492 -14.18 -25.21 -16.66
N SER A 493 -14.11 -24.44 -17.75
CA SER A 493 -15.27 -24.12 -18.58
C SER A 493 -15.42 -25.15 -19.72
N THR A 494 -16.07 -26.28 -19.43
CA THR A 494 -16.28 -27.36 -20.42
C THR A 494 -17.07 -26.87 -21.64
N ALA A 495 -16.40 -26.75 -22.79
CA ALA A 495 -17.03 -26.52 -24.09
C ALA A 495 -16.37 -27.43 -25.15
N THR A 496 -16.95 -28.62 -25.34
CA THR A 496 -16.47 -29.59 -26.33
C THR A 496 -16.81 -29.15 -27.75
N GLU A 497 -15.82 -29.08 -28.64
CA GLU A 497 -16.03 -29.57 -30.01
C GLU A 497 -14.73 -30.12 -30.63
N SER A 498 -14.88 -31.16 -31.44
CA SER A 498 -13.76 -31.96 -31.97
C SER A 498 -13.20 -31.35 -33.26
N GLY A 499 -11.89 -31.12 -33.32
CA GLY A 499 -11.25 -30.63 -34.54
C GLY A 499 -11.05 -31.73 -35.61
N SER A 500 -10.88 -31.29 -36.86
CA SER A 500 -9.97 -31.94 -37.81
C SER A 500 -9.56 -30.99 -38.93
N ASP A 501 -8.27 -30.87 -39.18
CA ASP A 501 -7.69 -30.13 -40.31
C ASP A 501 -7.66 -31.01 -41.58
N ARG A 502 -8.15 -30.51 -42.74
CA ARG A 502 -7.44 -30.55 -44.06
C ARG A 502 -8.25 -30.19 -45.32
N ARG A 503 -7.55 -29.47 -46.20
CA ARG A 503 -7.51 -29.57 -47.69
C ARG A 503 -8.71 -29.14 -48.58
N ARG A 504 -8.45 -28.00 -49.26
CA ARG A 504 -8.46 -27.77 -50.74
C ARG A 504 -9.68 -28.09 -51.62
N SER A 505 -9.87 -27.13 -52.54
CA SER A 505 -10.22 -27.24 -53.98
C SER A 505 -11.69 -27.27 -54.47
N SER A 506 -12.03 -26.16 -55.15
CA SER A 506 -12.70 -26.04 -56.48
C SER A 506 -14.20 -26.32 -56.66
N SER A 507 -14.81 -25.47 -57.52
CA SER A 507 -16.19 -25.50 -58.04
C SER A 507 -17.31 -25.29 -57.00
N GLY A 508 -18.48 -24.72 -57.35
CA GLY A 508 -18.84 -24.01 -58.59
C GLY A 508 -20.35 -23.89 -58.79
N THR A 509 -20.82 -22.70 -59.20
CA THR A 509 -22.09 -22.37 -59.89
C THR A 509 -23.44 -22.96 -59.42
N ASP A 510 -24.42 -22.06 -59.24
CA ASP A 510 -25.87 -22.27 -59.49
C ASP A 510 -26.66 -23.24 -58.56
N SER A 511 -27.99 -23.17 -58.42
CA SER A 511 -28.95 -22.03 -58.50
C SER A 511 -30.33 -22.49 -57.96
N CYS A 512 -31.20 -21.55 -57.52
CA CYS A 512 -32.67 -21.73 -57.40
C CYS A 512 -33.22 -22.86 -56.47
N SER A 513 -34.50 -22.96 -56.11
CA SER A 513 -35.61 -21.99 -55.92
C SER A 513 -36.70 -22.66 -55.05
N GLY A 514 -37.58 -21.91 -54.36
CA GLY A 514 -38.70 -22.51 -53.62
C GLY A 514 -39.50 -21.57 -52.70
N THR A 515 -40.80 -21.40 -52.98
CA THR A 515 -41.83 -20.68 -52.18
C THR A 515 -43.18 -21.40 -52.40
N PRO A 516 -44.39 -20.94 -51.96
CA PRO A 516 -44.79 -19.95 -50.94
C PRO A 516 -45.76 -20.60 -49.87
N THR A 517 -46.38 -19.92 -48.88
CA THR A 517 -47.62 -19.10 -49.03
C THR A 517 -48.18 -18.58 -47.68
N THR A 518 -48.67 -17.31 -47.68
CA THR A 518 -49.83 -16.71 -46.95
C THR A 518 -50.01 -16.90 -45.41
N THR A 519 -50.59 -15.98 -44.62
CA THR A 519 -51.64 -14.94 -44.81
C THR A 519 -51.35 -13.61 -44.05
N SER A 520 -52.23 -12.59 -44.11
CA SER A 520 -52.13 -11.30 -43.39
C SER A 520 -53.54 -10.63 -43.29
N ARG A 521 -53.83 -9.46 -42.66
CA ARG A 521 -53.12 -8.19 -42.32
C ARG A 521 -53.86 -7.57 -41.06
N PRO A 522 -54.08 -6.25 -40.77
CA PRO A 522 -53.72 -4.98 -41.44
C PRO A 522 -53.13 -3.81 -40.57
N LYS A 523 -52.40 -2.93 -41.29
CA LYS A 523 -52.11 -1.48 -41.13
C LYS A 523 -52.70 -0.62 -39.97
N LEU A 524 -51.86 0.30 -39.46
CA LEU A 524 -52.05 1.76 -39.63
C LEU A 524 -50.68 2.51 -39.66
N ASN A 525 -50.68 3.79 -40.07
CA ASN A 525 -49.47 4.58 -40.40
C ASN A 525 -49.14 5.70 -39.39
N ARG A 526 -47.83 5.98 -39.20
CA ARG A 526 -47.29 7.36 -39.30
C ARG A 526 -45.77 7.37 -39.52
N HIS A 527 -45.32 8.22 -40.45
CA HIS A 527 -43.92 8.50 -40.75
C HIS A 527 -43.75 10.01 -41.01
N ARG A 528 -42.61 10.58 -40.59
CA ARG A 528 -41.84 11.54 -41.41
C ARG A 528 -40.42 11.68 -40.85
N ARG A 529 -39.44 11.78 -41.76
CA ARG A 529 -38.02 12.01 -41.51
C ARG A 529 -37.47 12.81 -42.69
N ALA A 530 -36.66 13.83 -42.44
CA ALA A 530 -35.85 14.56 -43.43
C ALA A 530 -34.47 14.73 -42.78
N GLN A 531 -33.37 14.26 -43.37
CA GLN A 531 -32.69 14.70 -44.60
C GLN A 531 -32.08 16.10 -44.47
N LEU A 532 -30.75 16.13 -44.56
CA LEU A 532 -29.87 17.31 -44.54
C LEU A 532 -29.30 17.56 -45.95
N PRO A 533 -29.06 18.82 -46.36
CA PRO A 533 -28.38 19.16 -47.61
C PRO A 533 -26.83 19.13 -47.50
N PRO A 534 -26.11 19.12 -48.64
CA PRO A 534 -24.67 18.81 -48.68
C PRO A 534 -23.71 20.03 -48.64
N ARG A 535 -22.42 19.73 -48.51
CA ARG A 535 -21.30 20.68 -48.66
C ARG A 535 -21.13 21.18 -50.11
N SER A 536 -20.55 22.37 -50.27
CA SER A 536 -19.93 22.85 -51.50
C SER A 536 -18.51 23.38 -51.21
N SER A 537 -17.67 23.45 -52.25
CA SER A 537 -16.27 23.85 -52.16
C SER A 537 -15.97 25.07 -53.04
N ARG A 538 -15.02 25.92 -52.62
CA ARG A 538 -14.34 26.90 -53.48
C ARG A 538 -12.93 27.21 -52.95
N GLN A 539 -12.09 27.71 -53.85
CA GLN A 539 -10.64 27.86 -53.67
C GLN A 539 -10.25 29.25 -53.16
N TRP A 540 -8.94 29.42 -52.90
CA TRP A 540 -8.31 30.67 -52.46
C TRP A 540 -8.52 31.85 -53.43
N SER A 541 -8.44 33.05 -52.86
CA SER A 541 -7.87 34.23 -53.50
C SER A 541 -6.95 34.92 -52.48
N SER A 542 -5.74 35.26 -52.88
CA SER A 542 -4.88 36.20 -52.15
C SER A 542 -5.38 37.63 -52.33
N ASP A 543 -5.20 38.46 -51.32
CA ASP A 543 -4.56 39.78 -51.49
C ASP A 543 -4.02 40.26 -50.13
N ALA A 544 -3.08 41.21 -50.17
CA ALA A 544 -2.37 41.76 -49.01
C ALA A 544 -2.42 43.29 -49.04
N SER A 545 -1.86 43.95 -48.00
CA SER A 545 -2.04 45.36 -47.56
C SER A 545 -3.06 45.48 -46.40
N ASP A 546 -2.84 46.31 -45.37
CA ASP A 546 -1.64 47.09 -45.03
C ASP A 546 -1.60 47.54 -43.56
N PHE A 547 -0.43 48.01 -43.09
CA PHE A 547 -0.20 48.86 -41.89
C PHE A 547 -0.51 48.23 -40.50
N GLU A 548 0.18 48.59 -39.39
CA GLU A 548 1.48 49.23 -39.18
C GLU A 548 2.00 48.87 -37.77
N TYR A 549 3.31 48.93 -37.53
CA TYR A 549 3.94 48.76 -36.21
C TYR A 549 4.84 49.98 -35.92
N PRO A 550 4.59 50.78 -34.86
CA PRO A 550 5.57 51.76 -34.39
C PRO A 550 6.73 51.04 -33.70
N GLY A 551 7.96 51.41 -34.05
CA GLY A 551 9.18 50.76 -33.57
C GLY A 551 9.74 51.34 -32.27
N SER A 552 10.93 50.87 -31.92
CA SER A 552 11.74 51.33 -30.80
C SER A 552 12.29 52.75 -30.99
N GLU A 553 12.34 53.52 -29.91
CA GLU A 553 13.38 54.53 -29.72
C GLU A 553 14.22 54.20 -28.48
N SER A 554 15.47 54.64 -28.52
CA SER A 554 16.48 54.48 -27.47
C SER A 554 17.14 55.83 -27.24
N GLU A 555 17.45 56.21 -25.99
CA GLU A 555 18.69 56.94 -25.69
C GLU A 555 18.98 57.10 -24.18
N LYS A 556 20.29 56.99 -23.86
CA LYS A 556 21.06 57.72 -22.83
C LYS A 556 20.77 57.53 -21.31
N ASP A 557 21.73 56.87 -20.66
CA ASP A 557 22.26 57.28 -19.35
C ASP A 557 22.92 58.68 -19.42
N PRO A 558 23.27 59.30 -18.27
CA PRO A 558 24.68 59.18 -17.85
C PRO A 558 24.93 59.09 -16.32
N ASP A 559 26.06 58.48 -15.99
CA ASP A 559 26.97 58.71 -14.83
C ASP A 559 26.44 58.62 -13.38
N ASP A 560 27.24 58.23 -12.37
CA ASP A 560 28.47 57.41 -12.26
C ASP A 560 28.68 57.07 -10.76
N THR A 561 29.44 56.01 -10.45
CA THR A 561 30.54 55.96 -9.45
C THR A 561 30.71 54.61 -8.70
N THR A 562 31.96 54.12 -8.72
CA THR A 562 32.59 53.23 -7.71
C THR A 562 32.09 51.80 -7.51
N ALA A 563 32.66 50.88 -8.30
CA ALA A 563 33.22 49.63 -7.76
C ALA A 563 34.71 49.86 -7.37
N PRO A 564 35.43 48.91 -6.71
CA PRO A 564 36.07 47.84 -7.50
C PRO A 564 36.34 46.47 -6.78
N ASN A 565 36.63 45.45 -7.61
CA ASN A 565 37.40 44.22 -7.31
C ASN A 565 36.83 43.14 -6.36
N SER A 566 37.07 41.83 -6.55
CA SER A 566 37.52 41.04 -7.72
C SER A 566 37.18 39.53 -7.50
N PRO A 567 37.36 38.60 -8.48
CA PRO A 567 36.67 37.29 -8.53
C PRO A 567 37.56 36.06 -8.27
N TRP A 568 36.96 34.86 -8.15
CA TRP A 568 37.43 33.52 -8.64
C TRP A 568 36.29 32.49 -8.38
N ARG A 569 36.03 31.39 -9.10
CA ARG A 569 36.14 30.90 -10.49
C ARG A 569 35.44 29.52 -10.49
N ARG A 570 34.99 29.03 -11.64
CA ARG A 570 34.39 27.68 -11.79
C ARG A 570 35.41 26.55 -11.55
N ARG A 571 34.92 25.41 -11.06
CA ARG A 571 34.83 24.22 -11.93
C ARG A 571 33.36 23.87 -12.14
#